data_AF-A0A0F2TC33-F1
#
_entry.id   AF-A0A0F2TC33-F1
#
_cell.length_a   1.000
_cell.length_b   1.000
_cell.length_c   1.000
_cell.angle_alpha   90.00
_cell.angle_beta   90.00
_cell.angle_gamma   90.00
#
_symmetry.space_group_name_H-M   'P 1'
#
loop_
_entity.id
_entity.type
_entity.pdbx_description
1 polymer ?
#
loop_
_entity_poly.entity_id
_entity_poly.type
_entity_poly.pdbx_seq_one_letter_code
_entity_poly.pdbx_strand_id
1 'polypeptide(L)'
;MIEETLLEAEEKMEKAVVVAKDDLAAIRTGRAHPAMFAKIVAEYYGAITPINQLASFSVPEPRMAVVSPFDKTALKAIEQAIRDSDLGVNPSNDGSIIRVVLPELTEERRREFIKIARTKGEDAKVSIRSVRRKAKDAIDKLVKDGEVGEDDGRRAEKELDDTTAKYVAMVDELLKHKEAELLEV
;
A
#
# COMPACT_ATOMS: atom_id res chain seq x y z
N MET A 1 5.16 31.40 -7.64
CA MET A 1 5.28 31.54 -6.17
C MET A 1 4.10 30.90 -5.44
N ILE A 2 2.87 31.41 -5.57
CA ILE A 2 1.69 30.71 -4.97
C ILE A 2 1.43 29.36 -5.63
N GLU A 3 1.30 29.33 -6.96
CA GLU A 3 1.05 28.09 -7.70
C GLU A 3 2.14 27.04 -7.42
N GLU A 4 3.39 27.47 -7.34
CA GLU A 4 4.53 26.62 -6.98
C GLU A 4 4.42 26.08 -5.54
N THR A 5 4.04 26.91 -4.57
CA THR A 5 3.83 26.49 -3.18
C THR A 5 2.70 25.48 -3.07
N LEU A 6 1.60 25.69 -3.80
CA LEU A 6 0.45 24.79 -3.83
C LEU A 6 0.79 23.46 -4.51
N LEU A 7 1.48 23.51 -5.66
CA LEU A 7 1.93 22.32 -6.37
C LEU A 7 2.90 21.50 -5.52
N GLU A 8 3.89 22.13 -4.89
CA GLU A 8 4.79 21.43 -3.97
C GLU A 8 4.06 20.79 -2.78
N ALA A 9 3.02 21.45 -2.28
CA ALA A 9 2.20 20.92 -1.19
C ALA A 9 1.42 19.69 -1.67
N GLU A 10 0.81 19.77 -2.85
CA GLU A 10 0.07 18.67 -3.48
C GLU A 10 0.98 17.46 -3.70
N GLU A 11 2.15 17.63 -4.33
CA GLU A 11 3.11 16.54 -4.57
C GLU A 11 3.56 15.86 -3.27
N LYS A 12 3.82 16.65 -2.22
CA LYS A 12 4.22 16.11 -0.90
C LYS A 12 3.07 15.36 -0.22
N MET A 13 1.82 15.84 -0.37
CA MET A 13 0.64 15.16 0.16
C MET A 13 0.35 13.86 -0.59
N GLU A 14 0.44 13.87 -1.93
CA GLU A 14 0.31 12.66 -2.75
C GLU A 14 1.34 11.61 -2.33
N LYS A 15 2.61 12.03 -2.18
CA LYS A 15 3.66 11.14 -1.70
C LYS A 15 3.37 10.56 -0.31
N ALA A 16 2.79 11.35 0.60
CA ALA A 16 2.38 10.85 1.90
C ALA A 16 1.29 9.76 1.79
N VAL A 17 0.34 9.91 0.86
CA VAL A 17 -0.68 8.88 0.58
C VAL A 17 -0.07 7.62 -0.03
N VAL A 18 0.88 7.76 -0.96
CA VAL A 18 1.59 6.60 -1.55
C VAL A 18 2.33 5.82 -0.46
N VAL A 19 3.06 6.51 0.42
CA VAL A 19 3.74 5.86 1.55
C VAL A 19 2.73 5.18 2.46
N ALA A 20 1.61 5.82 2.79
CA ALA A 20 0.57 5.23 3.62
C ALA A 20 -0.01 3.95 2.99
N LYS A 21 -0.24 3.96 1.68
CA LYS A 21 -0.72 2.80 0.93
C LYS A 21 0.27 1.64 1.00
N ASP A 22 1.56 1.88 0.80
CA ASP A 22 2.59 0.84 0.86
C ASP A 22 2.74 0.28 2.29
N ASP A 23 2.68 1.16 3.28
CA ASP A 23 2.73 0.83 4.69
C ASP A 23 1.54 -0.04 5.15
N LEU A 24 0.33 0.28 4.67
CA LEU A 24 -0.86 -0.52 4.93
C LEU A 24 -0.82 -1.84 4.13
N ALA A 25 -0.30 -1.84 2.92
CA ALA A 25 -0.13 -3.06 2.11
C ALA A 25 0.81 -4.07 2.77
N ALA A 26 1.83 -3.59 3.49
CA ALA A 26 2.78 -4.43 4.23
C ALA A 26 2.14 -5.18 5.41
N ILE A 27 0.98 -4.74 5.92
CA ILE A 27 0.29 -5.42 7.01
C ILE A 27 -0.40 -6.68 6.48
N ARG A 28 0.00 -7.85 7.00
CA ARG A 28 -0.58 -9.15 6.65
C ARG A 28 -2.04 -9.22 7.11
N THR A 29 -2.97 -9.38 6.18
CA THR A 29 -4.42 -9.51 6.47
C THR A 29 -4.88 -10.95 6.59
N GLY A 30 -3.99 -11.92 6.31
CA GLY A 30 -4.37 -13.32 6.16
C GLY A 30 -5.05 -13.61 4.82
N ARG A 31 -5.29 -12.59 3.99
CA ARG A 31 -5.81 -12.72 2.63
C ARG A 31 -4.69 -12.91 1.62
N ALA A 32 -4.96 -13.72 0.61
CA ALA A 32 -4.08 -13.94 -0.53
C ALA A 32 -4.16 -12.74 -1.47
N HIS A 33 -3.01 -12.27 -1.94
CA HIS A 33 -2.94 -11.22 -2.96
C HIS A 33 -1.74 -11.49 -3.86
N PRO A 34 -1.84 -11.35 -5.20
CA PRO A 34 -0.72 -11.66 -6.11
C PRO A 34 0.62 -11.00 -5.76
N ALA A 35 0.58 -9.78 -5.22
CA ALA A 35 1.79 -9.05 -4.78
C ALA A 35 2.62 -9.79 -3.71
N MET A 36 2.04 -10.73 -2.96
CA MET A 36 2.78 -11.53 -1.97
C MET A 36 3.87 -12.42 -2.63
N PHE A 37 3.71 -12.74 -3.90
CA PHE A 37 4.63 -13.57 -4.68
C PHE A 37 5.72 -12.75 -5.38
N ALA A 38 5.64 -11.41 -5.36
CA ALA A 38 6.49 -10.55 -6.17
C ALA A 38 7.99 -10.60 -5.81
N LYS A 39 8.31 -10.92 -4.55
CA LYS A 39 9.70 -11.02 -4.07
C LYS A 39 10.26 -12.44 -4.11
N ILE A 40 9.46 -13.43 -4.52
CA ILE A 40 9.86 -14.83 -4.54
C ILE A 40 10.55 -15.13 -5.86
N VAL A 41 11.70 -15.79 -5.77
CA VAL A 41 12.49 -16.22 -6.92
C VAL A 41 12.63 -17.74 -6.90
N ALA A 42 12.64 -18.36 -8.08
CA ALA A 42 12.85 -19.78 -8.26
C ALA A 42 14.01 -20.01 -9.24
N GLU A 43 14.73 -21.11 -9.07
CA GLU A 43 15.71 -21.54 -10.05
C GLU A 43 15.00 -22.15 -11.26
N TYR A 44 15.21 -21.56 -12.43
CA TYR A 44 14.63 -22.00 -13.69
C TYR A 44 15.75 -22.15 -14.72
N TYR A 45 16.02 -23.39 -15.14
CA TYR A 45 17.12 -23.72 -16.06
C TYR A 45 18.49 -23.13 -15.67
N GLY A 46 18.83 -23.14 -14.38
CA GLY A 46 20.11 -22.66 -13.86
C GLY A 46 20.20 -21.14 -13.65
N ALA A 47 19.10 -20.41 -13.87
CA ALA A 47 19.01 -18.98 -13.59
C ALA A 47 17.96 -18.69 -12.51
N ILE A 48 18.30 -17.81 -11.57
CA ILE A 48 17.36 -17.31 -10.56
C ILE A 48 16.38 -16.36 -11.24
N THR A 49 15.11 -16.76 -11.30
CA THR A 49 14.06 -16.01 -12.00
C THR A 49 12.90 -15.70 -11.05
N PRO A 50 12.40 -14.45 -11.02
CA PRO A 50 11.20 -14.10 -10.29
C PRO A 50 9.99 -14.94 -10.72
N ILE A 51 9.25 -15.50 -9.75
CA ILE A 51 8.14 -16.42 -10.06
C ILE A 51 6.98 -15.73 -10.79
N ASN A 52 6.90 -14.40 -10.73
CA ASN A 52 5.92 -13.62 -11.47
C ASN A 52 6.14 -13.60 -12.99
N GLN A 53 7.34 -13.96 -13.45
CA GLN A 53 7.62 -14.16 -14.87
C GLN A 53 7.34 -15.59 -15.32
N LEU A 54 7.22 -16.53 -14.37
CA LEU A 54 7.07 -17.96 -14.63
C LEU A 54 5.62 -18.45 -14.50
N ALA A 55 4.75 -17.68 -13.85
CA ALA A 55 3.38 -18.08 -13.57
C ALA A 55 2.39 -16.91 -13.55
N SER A 56 1.13 -17.24 -13.78
CA SER A 56 0.00 -16.35 -13.46
C SER A 56 -0.56 -16.66 -12.07
N PHE A 57 -1.10 -15.63 -11.40
CA PHE A 57 -1.69 -15.74 -10.07
C PHE A 57 -3.16 -15.35 -10.13
N SER A 58 -4.01 -16.16 -9.53
CA SER A 58 -5.41 -15.81 -9.27
C SER A 58 -5.75 -16.07 -7.80
N VAL A 59 -6.73 -15.33 -7.28
CA VAL A 59 -7.19 -15.46 -5.89
C VAL A 59 -8.67 -15.80 -5.94
N PRO A 60 -9.03 -17.09 -6.18
CA PRO A 60 -10.44 -17.50 -6.27
C PRO A 60 -11.17 -17.38 -4.93
N GLU A 61 -10.46 -17.49 -3.81
CA GLU A 61 -10.99 -17.34 -2.47
C GLU A 61 -10.08 -16.42 -1.65
N PRO A 62 -10.61 -15.69 -0.65
CA PRO A 62 -9.83 -14.73 0.14
C PRO A 62 -8.52 -15.29 0.69
N ARG A 63 -8.45 -16.59 0.98
CA ARG A 63 -7.30 -17.25 1.61
C ARG A 63 -6.55 -18.21 0.70
N MET A 64 -7.01 -18.39 -0.54
CA MET A 64 -6.40 -19.31 -1.49
C MET A 64 -5.89 -18.52 -2.70
N ALA A 65 -4.58 -18.58 -2.93
CA ALA A 65 -4.01 -18.21 -4.22
C ALA A 65 -3.82 -19.47 -5.07
N VAL A 66 -4.11 -19.35 -6.35
CA VAL A 66 -3.79 -20.34 -7.37
C VAL A 66 -2.67 -19.77 -8.23
N VAL A 67 -1.57 -20.51 -8.29
CA VAL A 67 -0.39 -20.20 -9.12
C VAL A 67 -0.39 -21.17 -10.30
N SER A 68 -0.54 -20.62 -11.50
CA SER A 68 -0.60 -21.40 -12.74
C SER A 68 0.68 -21.14 -13.54
N PRO A 69 1.65 -22.06 -13.54
CA PRO A 69 2.90 -21.87 -14.27
C PRO A 69 2.66 -21.88 -15.78
N PHE A 70 3.43 -21.07 -16.51
CA PHE A 70 3.39 -21.06 -17.98
C PHE A 70 4.07 -22.30 -18.57
N ASP A 71 5.09 -22.84 -17.88
CA ASP A 71 5.72 -24.11 -18.19
C ASP A 71 5.59 -25.08 -17.00
N LYS A 72 5.06 -26.29 -17.27
CA LYS A 72 4.93 -27.35 -16.27
C LYS A 72 6.27 -27.84 -15.73
N THR A 73 7.38 -27.67 -16.46
CA THR A 73 8.71 -28.04 -15.96
C THR A 73 9.15 -27.17 -14.77
N ALA A 74 8.68 -25.92 -14.72
CA ALA A 74 8.98 -24.97 -13.64
C ALA A 74 8.21 -25.26 -12.35
N LEU A 75 7.19 -26.12 -12.41
CA LEU A 75 6.20 -26.28 -11.34
C LEU A 75 6.85 -26.68 -10.01
N LYS A 76 7.77 -27.66 -10.03
CA LYS A 76 8.48 -28.11 -8.82
C LYS A 76 9.37 -27.00 -8.22
N ALA A 77 10.03 -26.22 -9.07
CA ALA A 77 10.88 -25.12 -8.63
C ALA A 77 10.04 -24.00 -7.98
N ILE A 78 8.89 -23.67 -8.56
CA ILE A 78 7.95 -22.68 -8.02
C ILE A 78 7.35 -23.17 -6.70
N GLU A 79 6.95 -24.44 -6.60
CA GLU A 79 6.44 -25.04 -5.36
C GLU A 79 7.46 -24.92 -4.22
N GLN A 80 8.72 -25.29 -4.50
CA GLN A 80 9.80 -25.21 -3.52
C GLN A 80 10.09 -23.76 -3.12
N ALA A 81 10.16 -22.84 -4.08
CA ALA A 81 10.37 -21.42 -3.80
C ALA A 81 9.27 -20.80 -2.92
N ILE A 82 8.01 -21.20 -3.13
CA ILE A 82 6.89 -20.74 -2.29
C ILE A 82 6.98 -21.35 -0.89
N ARG A 83 7.31 -22.63 -0.76
CA ARG A 83 7.48 -23.32 0.54
C ARG A 83 8.62 -22.70 1.37
N ASP A 84 9.74 -22.37 0.74
CA ASP A 84 10.94 -21.84 1.42
C ASP A 84 10.88 -20.32 1.64
N SER A 85 9.79 -19.66 1.22
CA SER A 85 9.61 -18.21 1.37
C SER A 85 9.12 -17.82 2.77
N ASP A 86 9.20 -16.52 3.06
CA ASP A 86 8.69 -15.91 4.30
C ASP A 86 7.16 -15.95 4.44
N LEU A 87 6.45 -16.54 3.47
CA LEU A 87 4.99 -16.69 3.52
C LEU A 87 4.56 -17.68 4.61
N GLY A 88 5.41 -18.67 4.94
CA GLY A 88 5.12 -19.68 5.97
C GLY A 88 3.92 -20.56 5.59
N VAL A 89 3.86 -20.98 4.33
CA VAL A 89 2.75 -21.75 3.74
C VAL A 89 3.25 -23.07 3.18
N ASN A 90 2.40 -24.09 3.20
CA ASN A 90 2.65 -25.35 2.53
C ASN A 90 1.81 -25.42 1.24
N PRO A 91 2.40 -25.15 0.06
CA PRO A 91 1.67 -25.23 -1.20
C PRO A 91 1.25 -26.67 -1.50
N SER A 92 0.04 -26.83 -2.04
CA SER A 92 -0.47 -28.10 -2.59
C SER A 92 -0.38 -28.04 -4.11
N ASN A 93 -0.01 -29.16 -4.73
CA ASN A 93 0.26 -29.24 -6.16
C ASN A 93 -0.61 -30.36 -6.77
N ASP A 94 -1.40 -30.04 -7.79
CA ASP A 94 -2.28 -31.00 -8.50
C ASP A 94 -1.73 -31.45 -9.86
N GLY A 95 -0.47 -31.13 -10.16
CA GLY A 95 0.22 -31.47 -11.41
C GLY A 95 0.00 -30.46 -12.54
N SER A 96 -0.87 -29.47 -12.33
CA SER A 96 -1.13 -28.39 -13.29
C SER A 96 -1.02 -27.01 -12.66
N ILE A 97 -1.52 -26.86 -11.44
CA ILE A 97 -1.53 -25.61 -10.68
C ILE A 97 -1.04 -25.86 -9.25
N ILE A 98 -0.58 -24.80 -8.62
CA ILE A 98 -0.15 -24.80 -7.22
C ILE A 98 -1.16 -23.98 -6.42
N ARG A 99 -1.75 -24.60 -5.40
CA ARG A 99 -2.69 -23.97 -4.47
C ARG A 99 -1.95 -23.57 -3.21
N VAL A 100 -2.01 -22.29 -2.87
CA VAL A 100 -1.39 -21.71 -1.69
C VAL A 100 -2.49 -21.25 -0.75
N VAL A 101 -2.67 -21.98 0.35
CA VAL A 101 -3.67 -21.65 1.38
C VAL A 101 -2.98 -20.91 2.53
N LEU A 102 -3.43 -19.69 2.81
CA LEU A 102 -2.92 -18.90 3.91
C LEU A 102 -3.55 -19.33 5.24
N PRO A 103 -2.74 -19.43 6.32
CA PRO A 103 -3.27 -19.71 7.66
C PRO A 103 -4.17 -18.57 8.15
N GLU A 104 -5.14 -18.90 9.01
CA GLU A 104 -5.96 -17.88 9.66
C GLU A 104 -5.12 -17.07 10.64
N LEU A 105 -5.38 -15.76 10.69
CA LEU A 105 -4.92 -14.94 11.79
C LEU A 105 -5.80 -15.22 13.00
N THR A 106 -5.16 -15.44 14.15
CA THR A 106 -5.86 -15.46 15.44
C THR A 106 -6.50 -14.10 15.71
N GLU A 107 -7.58 -14.08 16.49
CA GLU A 107 -8.27 -12.83 16.81
C GLU A 107 -7.34 -11.80 17.48
N GLU A 108 -6.45 -12.27 18.36
CA GLU A 108 -5.44 -11.43 19.02
C GLU A 108 -4.51 -10.75 18.01
N ARG A 109 -4.03 -11.49 17.00
CA ARG A 109 -3.18 -10.95 15.94
C ARG A 109 -3.92 -9.95 15.06
N ARG A 110 -5.19 -10.19 14.75
CA ARG A 110 -6.02 -9.24 13.98
C ARG A 110 -6.17 -7.92 14.75
N ARG A 111 -6.48 -7.98 16.04
CA ARG A 111 -6.58 -6.79 16.91
C ARG A 111 -5.27 -6.01 16.98
N GLU A 112 -4.13 -6.70 17.04
CA GLU A 112 -2.80 -6.08 17.02
C GLU A 112 -2.55 -5.36 15.68
N PHE A 113 -2.85 -6.00 14.55
CA PHE A 113 -2.68 -5.40 13.23
C PHE A 113 -3.60 -4.22 12.95
N ILE A 114 -4.84 -4.23 13.49
CA ILE A 114 -5.73 -3.06 13.41
C ILE A 114 -5.11 -1.86 14.13
N LYS A 115 -4.50 -2.07 15.31
CA LYS A 115 -3.81 -0.98 16.02
C LYS A 115 -2.65 -0.42 15.20
N ILE A 116 -1.84 -1.29 14.60
CA ILE A 116 -0.72 -0.88 13.74
C ILE A 116 -1.22 -0.11 12.51
N ALA A 117 -2.28 -0.58 11.87
CA ALA A 117 -2.89 0.10 10.72
C ALA A 117 -3.36 1.52 11.09
N ARG A 118 -4.03 1.67 12.24
CA ARG A 118 -4.47 2.98 12.75
C ARG A 118 -3.29 3.91 13.02
N THR A 119 -2.23 3.42 13.66
CA THR A 119 -1.03 4.22 13.90
C THR A 119 -0.44 4.73 12.59
N LYS A 120 -0.28 3.85 11.59
CA LYS A 120 0.24 4.24 10.27
C LYS A 120 -0.66 5.24 9.53
N GLY A 121 -1.97 5.08 9.61
CA GLY A 121 -2.93 6.04 9.06
C GLY A 121 -2.85 7.41 9.75
N GLU A 122 -2.70 7.45 11.07
CA GLU A 122 -2.50 8.71 11.79
C GLU A 122 -1.16 9.38 11.46
N ASP A 123 -0.07 8.62 11.35
CA ASP A 123 1.24 9.15 10.96
C ASP A 123 1.19 9.83 9.57
N ALA A 124 0.48 9.21 8.61
CA ALA A 124 0.25 9.80 7.30
C ALA A 124 -0.55 11.12 7.39
N LYS A 125 -1.63 11.16 8.19
CA LYS A 125 -2.42 12.38 8.41
C LYS A 125 -1.61 13.47 9.11
N VAL A 126 -0.75 13.13 10.07
CA VAL A 126 0.17 14.08 10.71
C VAL A 126 1.16 14.66 9.69
N SER A 127 1.70 13.83 8.80
CA SER A 127 2.57 14.29 7.70
C SER A 127 1.85 15.30 6.79
N ILE A 128 0.63 14.96 6.34
CA ILE A 128 -0.20 15.85 5.50
C ILE A 128 -0.47 17.19 6.21
N ARG A 129 -0.82 17.18 7.50
CA ARG A 129 -1.04 18.41 8.29
C ARG A 129 0.24 19.24 8.44
N SER A 130 1.40 18.59 8.53
CA SER A 130 2.71 19.26 8.57
C SER A 130 3.02 19.96 7.24
N VAL A 131 2.74 19.30 6.11
CA VAL A 131 2.89 19.89 4.76
C VAL A 131 1.98 21.10 4.60
N ARG A 132 0.70 20.97 4.97
CA ARG A 132 -0.25 22.10 4.96
C ARG A 132 0.27 23.29 5.76
N ARG A 133 0.75 23.05 6.99
CA ARG A 133 1.27 24.13 7.84
C ARG A 133 2.41 24.89 7.16
N LYS A 134 3.37 24.19 6.57
CA LYS A 134 4.50 24.81 5.87
C LYS A 134 4.05 25.63 4.64
N ALA A 135 3.09 25.10 3.88
CA ALA A 135 2.55 25.81 2.71
C ALA A 135 1.78 27.08 3.12
N LYS A 136 0.95 26.99 4.17
CA LYS A 136 0.26 28.15 4.74
C LYS A 136 1.24 29.20 5.26
N ASP A 137 2.26 28.80 6.01
CA ASP A 137 3.29 29.73 6.53
C ASP A 137 4.02 30.45 5.37
N ALA A 138 4.23 29.78 4.23
CA ALA A 138 4.80 30.38 3.04
C ALA A 138 3.84 31.37 2.36
N ILE A 139 2.57 31.01 2.18
CA ILE A 139 1.53 31.91 1.65
C ILE A 139 1.40 33.17 2.52
N ASP A 140 1.29 32.99 3.84
CA ASP A 140 1.20 34.09 4.82
C ASP A 140 2.40 35.04 4.74
N LYS A 141 3.59 34.50 4.46
CA LYS A 141 4.81 35.29 4.30
C LYS A 141 4.76 36.11 3.01
N LEU A 142 4.38 35.52 1.89
CA LEU A 142 4.24 36.20 0.60
C LEU A 142 3.24 37.38 0.66
N VAL A 143 2.14 37.20 1.41
CA VAL A 143 1.15 38.27 1.64
C VAL A 143 1.75 39.40 2.50
N LYS A 144 2.46 39.06 3.58
CA LYS A 144 3.11 40.05 4.46
C LYS A 144 4.20 40.85 3.78
N ASP A 145 4.98 40.19 2.92
CA ASP A 145 6.07 40.82 2.17
C ASP A 145 5.54 41.67 0.99
N GLY A 146 4.23 41.66 0.74
CA GLY A 146 3.56 42.43 -0.31
C GLY A 146 3.78 41.86 -1.72
N GLU A 147 4.33 40.65 -1.82
CA GLU A 147 4.56 39.95 -3.08
C GLU A 147 3.25 39.41 -3.69
N VAL A 148 2.21 39.24 -2.86
CA VAL A 148 0.86 38.80 -3.24
C VAL A 148 -0.18 39.67 -2.54
N GLY A 149 -1.28 40.02 -3.22
CA GLY A 149 -2.44 40.65 -2.60
C GLY A 149 -3.18 39.74 -1.62
N GLU A 150 -3.82 40.34 -0.60
CA GLU A 150 -4.55 39.59 0.44
C GLU A 150 -5.66 38.68 -0.12
N ASP A 151 -6.35 39.11 -1.17
CA ASP A 151 -7.42 38.33 -1.80
C ASP A 151 -6.89 37.06 -2.47
N ASP A 152 -5.75 37.13 -3.14
CA ASP A 152 -5.12 35.98 -3.78
C ASP A 152 -4.52 35.03 -2.72
N GLY A 153 -3.95 35.58 -1.64
CA GLY A 153 -3.53 34.80 -0.48
C GLY A 153 -4.69 33.99 0.12
N ARG A 154 -5.85 34.62 0.36
CA ARG A 154 -7.05 33.93 0.88
C ARG A 154 -7.56 32.85 -0.06
N ARG A 155 -7.52 33.06 -1.37
CA ARG A 155 -7.89 32.04 -2.36
C ARG A 155 -6.95 30.84 -2.29
N ALA A 156 -5.64 31.09 -2.22
CA ALA A 156 -4.64 30.03 -2.10
C ALA A 156 -4.79 29.23 -0.80
N GLU A 157 -5.08 29.88 0.33
CA GLU A 157 -5.36 29.17 1.59
C GLU A 157 -6.57 28.23 1.47
N LYS A 158 -7.64 28.70 0.82
CA LYS A 158 -8.83 27.87 0.60
C LYS A 158 -8.52 26.65 -0.27
N GLU A 159 -7.79 26.86 -1.36
CA GLU A 159 -7.38 25.77 -2.25
C GLU A 159 -6.48 24.75 -1.53
N LEU A 160 -5.54 25.23 -0.70
CA LEU A 160 -4.70 24.39 0.15
C LEU A 160 -5.54 23.56 1.13
N ASP A 161 -6.55 24.16 1.76
CA ASP A 161 -7.46 23.48 2.69
C ASP A 161 -8.29 22.40 1.99
N ASP A 162 -8.86 22.71 0.82
CA ASP A 162 -9.63 21.76 0.00
C ASP A 162 -8.75 20.57 -0.44
N THR A 163 -7.53 20.86 -0.90
CA THR A 163 -6.53 19.85 -1.29
C THR A 163 -6.13 18.97 -0.11
N THR A 164 -5.89 19.58 1.06
CA THR A 164 -5.57 18.84 2.28
C THR A 164 -6.71 17.90 2.67
N ALA A 165 -7.96 18.39 2.65
CA ALA A 165 -9.13 17.59 3.00
C ALA A 165 -9.30 16.37 2.08
N LYS A 166 -9.06 16.55 0.78
CA LYS A 166 -9.05 15.45 -0.21
C LYS A 166 -8.04 14.36 0.17
N TYR A 167 -6.79 14.71 0.42
CA TYR A 167 -5.76 13.70 0.74
C TYR A 167 -5.97 13.04 2.11
N VAL A 168 -6.47 13.77 3.10
CA VAL A 168 -6.86 13.18 4.39
C VAL A 168 -7.98 12.15 4.19
N ALA A 169 -9.00 12.48 3.41
CA ALA A 169 -10.09 11.56 3.10
C ALA A 169 -9.59 10.28 2.39
N MET A 170 -8.65 10.41 1.46
CA MET A 170 -8.02 9.26 0.81
C MET A 170 -7.30 8.34 1.83
N VAL A 171 -6.59 8.90 2.81
CA VAL A 171 -5.97 8.09 3.88
C VAL A 171 -7.02 7.40 4.75
N ASP A 172 -8.10 8.10 5.11
CA ASP A 172 -9.18 7.51 5.91
C ASP A 172 -9.91 6.38 5.14
N GLU A 173 -10.09 6.52 3.82
CA GLU A 173 -10.63 5.44 2.97
C GLU A 173 -9.69 4.22 2.92
N LEU A 174 -8.38 4.44 2.71
CA LEU A 174 -7.39 3.37 2.73
C LEU A 174 -7.37 2.62 4.07
N LEU A 175 -7.42 3.36 5.18
CA LEU A 175 -7.47 2.79 6.52
C LEU A 175 -8.76 1.99 6.73
N LYS A 176 -9.92 2.54 6.35
CA LYS A 176 -11.21 1.86 6.47
C LYS A 176 -11.24 0.54 5.68
N HIS A 177 -10.75 0.55 4.44
CA HIS A 177 -10.61 -0.67 3.65
C HIS A 177 -9.73 -1.70 4.35
N LYS A 178 -8.59 -1.26 4.89
CA LYS A 178 -7.66 -2.16 5.58
C LYS A 178 -8.24 -2.75 6.87
N GLU A 179 -8.99 -1.95 7.64
CA GLU A 179 -9.68 -2.44 8.83
C GLU A 179 -10.75 -3.46 8.49
N ALA A 180 -11.54 -3.22 7.44
CA ALA A 180 -12.54 -4.18 6.97
C ALA A 180 -11.87 -5.51 6.54
N GLU A 181 -10.77 -5.45 5.81
CA GLU A 181 -9.99 -6.65 5.42
C GLU A 181 -9.48 -7.45 6.62
N LEU A 182 -9.12 -6.79 7.72
CA LEU A 182 -8.65 -7.43 8.95
C LEU A 182 -9.80 -8.00 9.81
N LEU A 183 -11.02 -7.53 9.60
CA LEU A 183 -12.21 -7.94 10.36
C LEU A 183 -13.03 -9.03 9.65
N GLU A 184 -13.00 -9.09 8.32
CA GLU A 184 -13.69 -10.13 7.55
C GLU A 184 -13.14 -11.54 7.85
N VAL A 185 -14.07 -12.50 7.96
CA VAL A 185 -13.84 -13.94 8.19
C VAL A 185 -14.06 -14.69 6.88
#